data_AF-B7KMC7-F1
#
_entry.id   AF-B7KMC7-F1
#
_cell.length_a   1.000
_cell.length_b   1.000
_cell.length_c   1.000
_cell.angle_alpha   90.00
_cell.angle_beta   90.00
_cell.angle_gamma   90.00
#
_symmetry.space_group_name_H-M   'P 1'
#
loop_
_entity.id
_entity.type
_entity.pdbx_description
1 polymer ?
#
loop_
_entity_poly.entity_id
_entity_poly.type
_entity_poly.pdbx_seq_one_letter_code
_entity_poly.pdbx_strand_id
1 'polypeptide(L)'
;MPKGRKRVKGVPELHDELKTRVSISLTPTAVTGLDNLANQHGLSRSEFIELIGREKILINLPAENQEGIASHLTASGIAAMTFLERENLPCCTGVYLVVDPDLHIYSGSTLNLYQEFQTESFLQSLHHFYREFEQYNQHQDLQKLASDLKIFWIECYDKSKRLDSFQKILLDAFYNTVAAHIIKPQLNI
;
A
#
# COMPACT_ATOMS: atom_id res chain seq x y z
N MET A 1 -50.86 -2.66 15.54
CA MET A 1 -49.59 -3.33 15.20
C MET A 1 -49.81 -4.10 13.89
N PRO A 2 -49.19 -3.76 12.75
CA PRO A 2 -49.43 -4.49 11.52
C PRO A 2 -48.70 -5.84 11.57
N LYS A 3 -49.46 -6.92 11.37
CA LYS A 3 -48.95 -8.31 11.27
C LYS A 3 -48.13 -8.46 9.98
N GLY A 4 -46.89 -8.94 10.10
CA GLY A 4 -46.02 -9.25 8.96
C GLY A 4 -46.68 -10.21 7.97
N ARG A 5 -46.61 -9.89 6.67
CA ARG A 5 -47.18 -10.71 5.59
C ARG A 5 -46.55 -12.11 5.58
N LYS A 6 -47.38 -13.14 5.44
CA LYS A 6 -47.01 -14.56 5.43
C LYS A 6 -46.34 -14.88 4.08
N ARG A 7 -45.10 -15.39 4.11
CA ARG A 7 -44.36 -15.84 2.90
C ARG A 7 -45.12 -16.94 2.16
N VAL A 8 -45.19 -16.82 0.82
CA VAL A 8 -45.68 -17.88 -0.07
C VAL A 8 -44.49 -18.72 -0.53
N LYS A 9 -44.58 -20.04 -0.33
CA LYS A 9 -43.50 -20.99 -0.64
C LYS A 9 -43.37 -21.12 -2.16
N GLY A 10 -42.21 -20.73 -2.72
CA GLY A 10 -41.87 -20.96 -4.13
C GLY A 10 -42.00 -19.76 -5.08
N VAL A 11 -42.18 -18.54 -4.58
CA VAL A 11 -42.17 -17.32 -5.43
C VAL A 11 -40.84 -16.57 -5.22
N PRO A 12 -40.07 -16.27 -6.28
CA PRO A 12 -38.86 -15.45 -6.18
C PRO A 12 -39.25 -14.03 -5.78
N GLU A 13 -38.79 -13.58 -4.61
CA GLU A 13 -39.30 -12.34 -4.03
C GLU A 13 -38.46 -11.09 -4.35
N LEU A 14 -37.27 -11.18 -4.97
CA LEU A 14 -36.59 -9.97 -5.50
C LEU A 14 -35.36 -10.18 -6.41
N HIS A 15 -34.64 -11.32 -6.41
CA HIS A 15 -33.28 -11.41 -7.01
C HIS A 15 -32.95 -12.71 -7.77
N ASP A 16 -33.90 -13.26 -8.54
CA ASP A 16 -33.74 -14.36 -9.54
C ASP A 16 -33.05 -15.67 -9.14
N GLU A 17 -32.60 -15.84 -7.89
CA GLU A 17 -32.02 -17.08 -7.39
C GLU A 17 -32.65 -17.53 -6.07
N LEU A 18 -32.93 -18.83 -5.97
CA LEU A 18 -33.42 -19.45 -4.75
C LEU A 18 -32.25 -19.62 -3.77
N LYS A 19 -32.40 -19.04 -2.56
CA LYS A 19 -31.42 -19.20 -1.48
C LYS A 19 -31.18 -20.68 -1.17
N THR A 20 -29.95 -21.14 -1.38
CA THR A 20 -29.51 -22.50 -1.02
C THR A 20 -28.89 -22.49 0.37
N ARG A 21 -28.91 -23.65 1.05
CA ARG A 21 -28.28 -23.79 2.37
C ARG A 21 -26.79 -24.07 2.19
N VAL A 22 -25.96 -23.10 2.57
CA VAL A 22 -24.50 -23.26 2.66
C VAL A 22 -24.09 -23.28 4.13
N SER A 23 -23.21 -24.21 4.51
CA SER A 23 -22.65 -24.31 5.86
C SER A 23 -21.25 -23.72 5.89
N ILE A 24 -20.97 -22.86 6.86
CA ILE A 24 -19.67 -22.24 7.07
C ILE A 24 -19.26 -22.50 8.53
N SER A 25 -18.02 -22.93 8.74
CA SER A 25 -17.47 -23.17 10.08
C SER A 25 -16.75 -21.93 10.57
N LEU A 26 -17.12 -21.45 11.76
CA LEU A 26 -16.58 -20.24 12.38
C LEU A 26 -16.28 -20.50 13.86
N THR A 27 -15.34 -19.75 14.42
CA THR A 27 -15.11 -19.76 15.87
C THR A 27 -16.30 -19.13 16.60
N PRO A 28 -16.59 -19.53 17.85
CA PRO A 28 -17.68 -18.91 18.62
C PRO A 28 -17.55 -17.39 18.72
N THR A 29 -16.33 -16.87 18.87
CA THR A 29 -16.05 -15.42 18.90
C THR A 29 -16.45 -14.72 17.60
N ALA A 30 -16.12 -15.30 16.45
CA ALA A 30 -16.50 -14.75 15.15
C ALA A 30 -18.02 -14.76 14.96
N VAL A 31 -18.70 -15.81 15.45
CA VAL A 31 -20.17 -15.87 15.42
C VAL A 31 -20.79 -14.75 16.24
N THR A 32 -20.31 -14.53 17.47
CA THR A 32 -20.78 -13.43 18.33
C THR A 32 -20.54 -12.06 17.71
N GLY A 33 -19.36 -11.84 17.11
CA GLY A 33 -19.07 -10.58 16.42
C GLY A 33 -20.01 -10.34 15.24
N LEU A 34 -20.29 -11.38 14.46
CA LEU A 34 -21.19 -11.29 13.31
C LEU A 34 -22.64 -11.02 13.72
N ASP A 35 -23.10 -11.59 14.84
CA ASP A 35 -24.41 -11.28 15.41
C ASP A 35 -24.52 -9.82 15.84
N ASN A 36 -23.49 -9.30 16.51
CA ASN A 36 -23.48 -7.92 16.95
C ASN A 36 -23.54 -6.95 15.77
N LEU A 37 -22.75 -7.19 14.71
CA LEU A 37 -22.77 -6.39 13.49
C LEU A 37 -24.13 -6.48 12.78
N ALA A 38 -24.67 -7.68 12.61
CA ALA A 38 -25.98 -7.87 11.99
C ALA A 38 -27.08 -7.12 12.78
N ASN A 39 -27.03 -7.17 14.11
CA ASN A 39 -27.96 -6.45 14.99
C ASN A 39 -27.83 -4.92 14.87
N GLN A 40 -26.61 -4.38 14.71
CA GLN A 40 -26.39 -2.94 14.48
C GLN A 40 -27.07 -2.46 13.18
N HIS A 41 -27.14 -3.31 12.17
CA HIS A 41 -27.84 -3.04 10.92
C HIS A 41 -29.33 -3.42 10.94
N GLY A 42 -29.84 -3.98 12.06
CA GLY A 42 -31.22 -4.46 12.18
C GLY A 42 -31.53 -5.68 11.30
N LEU A 43 -30.52 -6.48 10.95
CA LEU A 43 -30.62 -7.60 10.02
C LEU A 43 -30.41 -8.94 10.73
N SER A 44 -30.90 -10.02 10.11
CA SER A 44 -30.50 -11.36 10.52
C SER A 44 -29.06 -11.67 10.07
N ARG A 45 -28.32 -12.50 10.82
CA ARG A 45 -26.96 -12.95 10.46
C ARG A 45 -26.86 -13.43 9.00
N SER A 46 -27.82 -14.26 8.56
CA SER A 46 -27.83 -14.84 7.21
C SER A 46 -28.15 -13.85 6.10
N GLU A 47 -28.81 -12.74 6.43
CA GLU A 47 -29.15 -11.66 5.51
C GLU A 47 -27.99 -10.66 5.43
N PHE A 48 -27.37 -10.37 6.58
CA PHE A 48 -26.15 -9.58 6.66
C PHE A 48 -25.02 -10.19 5.82
N ILE A 49 -24.74 -11.50 5.96
CA ILE A 49 -23.74 -12.21 5.13
C ILE A 49 -24.07 -12.12 3.64
N GLU A 50 -25.35 -12.23 3.27
CA GLU A 50 -25.78 -12.19 1.88
C GLU A 50 -25.59 -10.79 1.27
N LEU A 51 -25.87 -9.74 2.03
CA LEU A 51 -25.64 -8.36 1.60
C LEU A 51 -24.15 -8.02 1.49
N ILE A 52 -23.30 -8.59 2.36
CA ILE A 52 -21.83 -8.50 2.23
C ILE A 52 -21.38 -9.18 0.94
N GLY A 53 -21.81 -10.43 0.69
CA GLY A 53 -21.41 -11.19 -0.49
C GLY A 53 -21.92 -10.59 -1.81
N ARG A 54 -22.93 -9.71 -1.74
CA ARG A 54 -23.45 -8.94 -2.89
C ARG A 54 -22.92 -7.49 -2.93
N GLU A 55 -21.94 -7.15 -2.08
CA GLU A 55 -21.31 -5.83 -2.01
C GLU A 55 -22.29 -4.68 -1.69
N LYS A 56 -23.48 -5.00 -1.13
CA LYS A 56 -24.49 -4.02 -0.74
C LYS A 56 -24.24 -3.43 0.64
N ILE A 57 -23.52 -4.16 1.48
CA ILE A 57 -22.97 -3.66 2.74
C ILE A 57 -21.46 -3.69 2.59
N LEU A 58 -20.86 -2.50 2.59
CA LEU A 58 -19.43 -2.36 2.76
C LEU A 58 -19.12 -2.58 4.24
N ILE A 59 -18.40 -3.66 4.54
CA ILE A 59 -17.74 -3.78 5.83
C ILE A 59 -16.58 -2.79 5.79
N ASN A 60 -16.83 -1.59 6.29
CA ASN A 60 -15.73 -0.76 6.75
C ASN A 60 -15.12 -1.54 7.91
N LEU A 61 -14.00 -2.19 7.64
CA LEU A 61 -13.13 -2.65 8.70
C LEU A 61 -12.89 -1.40 9.56
N PRO A 62 -13.40 -1.36 10.80
CA PRO A 62 -13.07 -0.26 11.67
C PRO A 62 -11.55 -0.19 11.66
N ALA A 63 -11.03 1.02 11.57
CA ALA A 63 -9.62 1.27 11.80
C ALA A 63 -9.33 0.99 13.29
N GLU A 64 -9.50 -0.27 13.71
CA GLU A 64 -9.01 -0.78 14.97
C GLU A 64 -7.50 -0.75 14.85
N ASN A 65 -6.97 0.32 15.43
CA ASN A 65 -5.56 0.66 15.51
C ASN A 65 -4.95 0.99 14.15
N GLN A 66 -4.96 2.29 13.81
CA GLN A 66 -3.95 2.89 12.93
C GLN A 66 -2.52 2.79 13.54
N GLU A 67 -2.38 2.24 14.75
CA GLU A 67 -1.12 1.71 15.32
C GLU A 67 -0.84 0.24 14.92
N GLY A 68 -1.75 -0.43 14.20
CA GLY A 68 -1.75 -1.88 13.94
C GLY A 68 -1.51 -2.31 12.49
N ILE A 69 -1.84 -1.47 11.50
CA ILE A 69 -1.49 -1.75 10.08
C ILE A 69 -0.08 -1.22 9.76
N ALA A 70 0.40 -0.25 10.54
CA ALA A 70 1.82 0.13 10.58
C ALA A 70 2.70 -0.87 11.36
N SER A 71 2.14 -1.87 12.06
CA SER A 71 2.93 -2.79 12.90
C SER A 71 3.11 -4.20 12.33
N HIS A 72 2.36 -4.58 11.30
CA HIS A 72 2.74 -5.72 10.44
C HIS A 72 3.40 -5.31 9.12
N LEU A 73 3.30 -4.02 8.78
CA LEU A 73 4.23 -3.36 7.88
C LEU A 73 5.34 -2.77 8.76
N THR A 74 6.26 -3.58 9.28
CA THR A 74 7.42 -3.08 10.04
C THR A 74 8.40 -2.34 9.11
N ALA A 75 7.93 -1.36 8.34
CA ALA A 75 8.78 -0.34 7.76
C ALA A 75 9.64 0.23 8.89
N SER A 76 10.96 0.05 8.81
CA SER A 76 11.96 0.53 9.78
C SER A 76 12.05 2.09 9.83
N GLY A 77 11.00 2.79 9.40
CA GLY A 77 11.07 4.18 8.99
C GLY A 77 11.59 4.33 7.55
N ILE A 78 11.45 5.53 7.00
CA ILE A 78 12.12 5.90 5.74
C ILE A 78 13.58 6.20 6.09
N ALA A 79 14.50 5.42 5.54
CA ALA A 79 15.93 5.65 5.65
C ALA A 79 16.46 6.29 4.36
N ALA A 80 17.58 7.00 4.46
CA ALA A 80 18.19 7.70 3.33
C ALA A 80 19.72 7.65 3.37
N MET A 81 20.36 7.63 2.20
CA MET A 81 21.81 7.69 2.03
C MET A 81 22.18 8.27 0.66
N THR A 82 23.46 8.53 0.43
CA THR A 82 23.93 8.89 -0.92
C THR A 82 24.03 7.65 -1.81
N PHE A 83 23.96 7.82 -3.13
CA PHE A 83 24.08 6.69 -4.05
C PHE A 83 25.48 6.05 -4.05
N LEU A 84 26.52 6.82 -3.70
CA LEU A 84 27.88 6.30 -3.52
C LEU A 84 27.97 5.29 -2.37
N GLU A 85 27.13 5.42 -1.35
CA GLU A 85 27.12 4.56 -0.17
C GLU A 85 26.24 3.31 -0.33
N ARG A 86 25.70 3.04 -1.54
CA ARG A 86 24.74 1.94 -1.80
C ARG A 86 25.23 0.54 -1.40
N GLU A 87 26.53 0.34 -1.25
CA GLU A 87 27.13 -0.88 -0.71
C GLU A 87 26.76 -1.16 0.76
N ASN A 88 26.28 -0.14 1.48
CA ASN A 88 25.80 -0.23 2.85
C ASN A 88 24.28 -0.48 2.95
N LEU A 89 23.58 -0.68 1.82
CA LEU A 89 22.16 -1.00 1.84
C LEU A 89 21.88 -2.34 2.55
N PRO A 90 20.75 -2.47 3.25
CA PRO A 90 20.41 -3.69 3.94
C PRO A 90 20.08 -4.83 2.95
N CYS A 91 20.42 -6.06 3.34
CA CYS A 91 20.08 -7.28 2.60
C CYS A 91 18.62 -7.72 2.88
N CYS A 92 17.65 -6.84 2.64
CA CYS A 92 16.24 -7.08 2.93
C CYS A 92 15.32 -6.68 1.76
N THR A 93 14.08 -7.19 1.79
CA THR A 93 13.02 -6.78 0.87
C THR A 93 12.62 -5.34 1.17
N GLY A 94 12.36 -4.56 0.13
CA GLY A 94 12.00 -3.15 0.32
C GLY A 94 11.57 -2.45 -0.95
N VAL A 95 11.09 -1.23 -0.74
CA VAL A 95 10.80 -0.25 -1.79
C VAL A 95 11.81 0.88 -1.70
N TYR A 96 12.17 1.46 -2.84
CA TYR A 96 13.19 2.50 -2.90
C TYR A 96 12.82 3.62 -3.87
N LEU A 97 13.37 4.81 -3.60
CA LEU A 97 13.47 5.93 -4.51
C LEU A 97 14.95 6.26 -4.70
N VAL A 98 15.33 6.58 -5.91
CA VAL A 98 16.57 7.30 -6.22
C VAL A 98 16.14 8.66 -6.72
N VAL A 99 16.72 9.71 -6.14
CA VAL A 99 16.28 11.10 -6.34
C VAL A 99 17.50 11.96 -6.62
N ASP A 100 17.41 12.83 -7.61
CA ASP A 100 18.42 13.84 -7.90
C ASP A 100 18.12 15.19 -7.21
N PRO A 101 19.02 16.18 -7.31
CA PRO A 101 18.79 17.51 -6.72
C PRO A 101 17.57 18.24 -7.29
N ASP A 102 17.17 17.94 -8.52
CA ASP A 102 16.02 18.53 -9.22
C ASP A 102 14.70 17.79 -8.98
N LEU A 103 14.71 16.80 -8.08
CA LEU A 103 13.55 16.01 -7.67
C LEU A 103 13.00 15.07 -8.76
N HIS A 104 13.81 14.67 -9.73
CA HIS A 104 13.50 13.56 -10.62
C HIS A 104 13.67 12.23 -9.87
N ILE A 105 12.61 11.42 -9.87
CA ILE A 105 12.50 10.22 -9.05
C ILE A 105 12.51 8.97 -9.92
N TYR A 106 13.52 8.13 -9.75
CA TYR A 106 13.47 6.72 -10.15
C TYR A 106 12.98 5.90 -8.97
N SER A 107 11.99 5.02 -9.17
CA SER A 107 11.43 4.23 -8.07
C SER A 107 11.22 2.79 -8.44
N GLY A 108 11.27 1.92 -7.44
CA GLY A 108 11.05 0.50 -7.63
C GLY A 108 10.89 -0.25 -6.32
N SER A 109 10.75 -1.56 -6.45
CA SER A 109 10.71 -2.50 -5.33
C SER A 109 11.55 -3.72 -5.64
N THR A 110 12.10 -4.34 -4.60
CA THR A 110 12.97 -5.52 -4.76
C THR A 110 12.88 -6.42 -3.55
N LEU A 111 13.18 -7.70 -3.75
CA LEU A 111 13.27 -8.69 -2.67
C LEU A 111 14.57 -8.53 -1.87
N ASN A 112 15.57 -7.84 -2.41
CA ASN A 112 16.85 -7.59 -1.75
C ASN A 112 17.47 -6.26 -2.22
N LEU A 113 17.39 -5.24 -1.37
CA LEU A 113 17.89 -3.89 -1.64
C LEU A 113 19.40 -3.88 -1.96
N TYR A 114 20.22 -4.53 -1.13
CA TYR A 114 21.65 -4.64 -1.40
C TYR A 114 21.93 -5.22 -2.78
N GLN A 115 21.35 -6.38 -3.11
CA GLN A 115 21.62 -7.08 -4.38
C GLN A 115 21.17 -6.26 -5.60
N GLU A 116 19.97 -5.68 -5.56
CA GLU A 116 19.41 -4.88 -6.66
C GLU A 116 20.40 -3.79 -7.10
N PHE A 117 20.93 -3.03 -6.14
CA PHE A 117 21.82 -1.89 -6.36
C PHE A 117 23.25 -2.28 -6.80
N GLN A 118 23.58 -3.58 -6.79
CA GLN A 118 24.82 -4.11 -7.37
C GLN A 118 24.64 -4.65 -8.80
N THR A 119 23.41 -4.84 -9.28
CA THR A 119 23.19 -5.44 -10.61
C THR A 119 23.49 -4.45 -11.73
N GLU A 120 24.18 -4.90 -12.77
CA GLU A 120 24.42 -4.08 -13.96
C GLU A 120 23.11 -3.66 -14.65
N SER A 121 22.11 -4.53 -14.65
CA SER A 121 20.78 -4.24 -15.22
C SER A 121 20.11 -3.06 -14.53
N PHE A 122 20.18 -2.98 -13.21
CA PHE A 122 19.66 -1.85 -12.45
C PHE A 122 20.43 -0.58 -12.77
N LEU A 123 21.77 -0.63 -12.74
CA LEU A 123 22.61 0.54 -13.01
C LEU A 123 22.41 1.08 -14.43
N GLN A 124 22.24 0.21 -15.41
CA GLN A 124 21.93 0.61 -16.79
C GLN A 124 20.55 1.25 -16.90
N SER A 125 19.54 0.69 -16.21
CA SER A 125 18.18 1.24 -16.20
C SER A 125 18.14 2.62 -15.55
N LEU A 126 18.85 2.78 -14.43
CA LEU A 126 19.00 4.05 -13.73
C LEU A 126 19.73 5.09 -14.59
N HIS A 127 20.84 4.70 -15.21
CA HIS A 127 21.58 5.57 -16.12
C HIS A 127 20.72 6.00 -17.31
N HIS A 128 19.98 5.06 -17.90
CA HIS A 128 19.09 5.35 -19.01
C HIS A 128 18.01 6.36 -18.62
N PHE A 129 17.36 6.15 -17.48
CA PHE A 129 16.34 7.07 -16.95
C PHE A 129 16.90 8.49 -16.77
N TYR A 130 18.03 8.65 -16.09
CA TYR A 130 18.57 9.99 -15.84
C TYR A 130 19.16 10.65 -17.08
N ARG A 131 19.64 9.88 -18.06
CA ARG A 131 20.18 10.43 -19.31
C ARG A 131 19.12 11.19 -20.12
N GLU A 132 17.84 10.89 -19.95
CA GLU A 132 16.77 11.61 -20.64
C GLU A 132 16.70 13.10 -20.25
N PHE A 133 17.29 13.50 -19.13
CA PHE A 133 17.30 14.88 -18.65
C PHE A 133 18.56 15.64 -19.14
N GLU A 134 18.38 16.88 -19.62
CA GLU A 134 19.42 17.71 -20.26
C GLU A 134 20.71 17.85 -19.43
N GLN A 135 20.58 17.93 -18.11
CA GLN A 135 21.71 18.05 -17.19
C GLN A 135 22.60 16.80 -17.10
N TYR A 136 22.09 15.63 -17.47
CA TYR A 136 22.81 14.35 -17.46
C TYR A 136 23.18 13.88 -18.86
N ASN A 137 22.59 14.47 -19.91
CA ASN A 137 22.89 14.14 -21.31
C ASN A 137 24.38 14.30 -21.69
N GLN A 138 25.13 15.17 -21.02
CA GLN A 138 26.56 15.40 -21.28
C GLN A 138 27.50 14.52 -20.44
N HIS A 139 26.97 13.76 -19.48
CA HIS A 139 27.77 12.96 -18.57
C HIS A 139 27.76 11.49 -18.98
N GLN A 140 28.87 11.02 -19.55
CA GLN A 140 29.12 9.59 -19.78
C GLN A 140 29.55 8.86 -18.49
N ASP A 141 29.74 9.60 -17.39
CA ASP A 141 30.31 9.06 -16.16
C ASP A 141 29.25 8.92 -15.07
N LEU A 142 28.91 7.66 -14.80
CA LEU A 142 28.07 7.23 -13.68
C LEU A 142 28.56 7.75 -12.34
N GLN A 143 29.87 8.01 -12.17
CA GLN A 143 30.42 8.55 -10.92
C GLN A 143 29.92 9.97 -10.62
N LYS A 144 29.80 10.80 -11.64
CA LYS A 144 29.31 12.18 -11.49
C LYS A 144 27.80 12.22 -11.30
N LEU A 145 27.07 11.31 -11.94
CA LEU A 145 25.64 11.12 -11.64
C LEU A 145 25.47 10.65 -10.19
N ALA A 146 26.26 9.66 -9.75
CA ALA A 146 26.15 9.05 -8.42
C ALA A 146 26.47 10.00 -7.25
N SER A 147 27.28 11.05 -7.44
CA SER A 147 27.62 11.97 -6.35
C SER A 147 26.42 12.77 -5.85
N ASP A 148 25.46 13.04 -6.73
CA ASP A 148 24.35 13.96 -6.45
C ASP A 148 23.04 13.22 -6.16
N LEU A 149 23.01 11.91 -6.45
CA LEU A 149 21.85 11.06 -6.20
C LEU A 149 21.74 10.66 -4.73
N LYS A 150 20.50 10.70 -4.23
CA LYS A 150 20.11 10.18 -2.92
C LYS A 150 19.21 8.98 -3.08
N ILE A 151 19.43 7.98 -2.22
CA ILE A 151 18.59 6.81 -2.11
C ILE A 151 17.71 6.99 -0.88
N PHE A 152 16.41 6.77 -1.03
CA PHE A 152 15.45 6.62 0.06
C PHE A 152 14.87 5.22 -0.01
N TRP A 153 14.67 4.56 1.13
CA TRP A 153 14.05 3.24 1.13
C TRP A 153 13.20 2.98 2.36
N ILE A 154 12.32 2.00 2.20
CA ILE A 154 11.55 1.40 3.28
C ILE A 154 11.77 -0.10 3.23
N GLU A 155 12.15 -0.67 4.38
CA GLU A 155 12.25 -2.10 4.56
C GLU A 155 10.84 -2.71 4.66
N CYS A 156 10.55 -3.74 3.87
CA CYS A 156 9.24 -4.40 3.86
C CYS A 156 9.40 -5.83 4.38
N TYR A 157 8.80 -6.11 5.54
CA TYR A 157 8.87 -7.43 6.17
C TYR A 157 7.67 -8.34 5.80
N ASP A 158 6.70 -7.78 5.08
CA ASP A 158 5.52 -8.51 4.64
C ASP A 158 5.82 -9.31 3.36
N LYS A 159 5.73 -10.64 3.48
CA LYS A 159 5.90 -11.60 2.37
C LYS A 159 4.73 -11.57 1.37
N SER A 160 3.65 -10.86 1.68
CA SER A 160 2.41 -10.83 0.89
C SER A 160 2.42 -9.86 -0.30
N LYS A 161 3.53 -9.72 -1.06
CA LYS A 161 3.59 -9.06 -2.39
C LYS A 161 2.96 -7.65 -2.54
N ARG A 162 2.61 -6.93 -1.47
CA ARG A 162 1.99 -5.59 -1.53
C ARG A 162 3.01 -4.46 -1.72
N LEU A 163 4.09 -4.72 -2.45
CA LEU A 163 5.18 -3.76 -2.65
C LEU A 163 4.69 -2.49 -3.37
N ASP A 164 3.73 -2.62 -4.28
CA ASP A 164 3.14 -1.46 -4.98
C ASP A 164 2.47 -0.46 -4.02
N SER A 165 1.83 -0.97 -2.97
CA SER A 165 1.19 -0.11 -1.95
C SER A 165 2.25 0.66 -1.14
N PHE A 166 3.36 0.01 -0.81
CA PHE A 166 4.48 0.65 -0.13
C PHE A 166 5.20 1.67 -0.99
N GLN A 167 5.39 1.38 -2.28
CA GLN A 167 5.99 2.32 -3.21
C GLN A 167 5.15 3.59 -3.31
N LYS A 168 3.83 3.46 -3.36
CA LYS A 168 2.91 4.61 -3.32
C LYS A 168 3.05 5.41 -2.02
N ILE A 169 3.09 4.73 -0.87
CA ILE A 169 3.27 5.38 0.44
C ILE A 169 4.60 6.16 0.48
N LEU A 170 5.68 5.58 -0.02
CA LEU A 170 6.99 6.23 -0.04
C LEU A 170 6.99 7.46 -0.96
N LEU A 171 6.37 7.37 -2.15
CA LEU A 171 6.20 8.50 -3.06
C LEU A 171 5.37 9.62 -2.42
N ASP A 172 4.21 9.29 -1.85
CA ASP A 172 3.33 10.26 -1.19
C ASP A 172 4.05 10.94 -0.02
N ALA A 173 4.80 10.18 0.80
CA ALA A 173 5.59 10.72 1.90
C ALA A 173 6.69 11.66 1.42
N PHE A 174 7.39 11.30 0.33
CA PHE A 174 8.42 12.14 -0.28
C PHE A 174 7.82 13.47 -0.78
N TYR A 175 6.77 13.42 -1.58
CA TYR A 175 6.13 14.63 -2.10
C TYR A 175 5.56 15.52 -1.01
N ASN A 176 4.94 14.95 0.04
CA ASN A 176 4.43 15.73 1.17
C ASN A 176 5.56 16.44 1.93
N THR A 177 6.71 15.77 2.11
CA THR A 177 7.88 16.34 2.80
C THR A 177 8.51 17.47 2.00
N VAL A 178 8.63 17.26 0.69
CA VAL A 178 9.16 18.25 -0.25
C VAL A 178 8.20 19.44 -0.38
N ALA A 179 6.90 19.22 -0.57
CA ALA A 179 5.90 20.27 -0.61
C ALA A 179 5.88 21.11 0.68
N ALA A 180 6.02 20.46 1.85
CA ALA A 180 6.14 21.17 3.13
C ALA A 180 7.39 22.05 3.21
N HIS A 181 8.50 21.68 2.55
CA HIS A 181 9.72 22.48 2.50
C HIS A 181 9.71 23.56 1.41
N ILE A 182 9.03 23.33 0.27
CA ILE A 182 8.92 24.29 -0.83
C ILE A 182 7.89 25.39 -0.53
N ILE A 183 6.81 25.08 0.19
CA ILE A 183 5.74 26.06 0.51
C ILE A 183 6.10 26.92 1.73
N LYS A 184 6.96 26.45 2.64
CA LYS A 184 7.34 27.18 3.86
C LYS A 184 8.38 28.33 3.74
N PRO A 185 9.16 28.57 2.66
CA PRO A 185 10.08 29.70 2.63
C PRO A 185 9.40 31.03 2.28
N GLN A 186 8.11 31.05 1.93
CA GLN A 186 7.41 32.27 1.46
C GLN A 186 6.53 32.94 2.53
N LEU A 187 6.62 32.52 3.79
CA LEU A 187 5.95 33.17 4.93
C LEU A 187 6.97 33.54 6.00
N ASN A 188 7.90 34.44 5.64
CA ASN A 188 8.49 35.36 6.61
C ASN A 188 7.82 36.72 6.37
N ILE A 189 6.78 36.99 7.15
CA ILE A 189 6.29 38.36 7.44
C ILE A 189 7.11 38.86 8.62
#